data_AF-A0A4W3KD55-F1
#
_entry.id   AF-A0A4W3KD55-F1
#
_cell.length_a   1.000
_cell.length_b   1.000
_cell.length_c   1.000
_cell.angle_alpha   90.00
_cell.angle_beta   90.00
_cell.angle_gamma   90.00
#
_symmetry.space_group_name_H-M   'P 1'
#
loop_
_entity.id
_entity.type
_entity.pdbx_description
1 polymer ?
#
loop_
_entity_poly.entity_id
_entity_poly.type
_entity_poly.pdbx_seq_one_letter_code
_entity_poly.pdbx_strand_id
1 'polypeptide(L)'
;NYQKIIDELQAVGGLWEDPEFPPEPSSLTYEDRSIKPNARKYYELHEKAFFLTDGVSKSDIIQGELGDCWFWASVVTIAHSRRLMERVIPSGQYIAEKSPYLGVFRFRFWQFGIWMEILVDDYLPIRNGQLIYARSEAGNEFWPSLFEKAFAK
;
A
#
# COMPACT_ATOMS: atom_id res chain seq x y z
N ASN A 1 14.99 5.20 -5.64
CA ASN A 1 15.06 6.49 -4.92
C ASN A 1 13.73 7.19 -5.16
N TYR A 2 12.90 7.33 -4.12
CA TYR A 2 11.55 7.87 -4.23
C TYR A 2 11.50 9.25 -4.90
N GLN A 3 12.33 10.20 -4.45
CA GLN A 3 12.27 11.58 -4.99
C GLN A 3 12.62 11.61 -6.48
N LYS A 4 13.61 10.82 -6.89
CA LYS A 4 13.99 10.71 -8.31
C LYS A 4 12.82 10.23 -9.17
N ILE A 5 12.08 9.22 -8.70
CA ILE A 5 10.90 8.69 -9.41
C ILE A 5 9.80 9.75 -9.49
N ILE A 6 9.57 10.48 -8.40
CA ILE A 6 8.60 11.59 -8.37
C ILE A 6 8.97 12.67 -9.39
N ASP A 7 10.24 13.11 -9.40
CA ASP A 7 10.71 14.16 -10.31
C ASP A 7 10.60 13.73 -11.78
N GLU A 8 10.94 12.47 -12.08
CA GLU A 8 10.82 11.90 -13.43
C GLU A 8 9.36 11.83 -13.91
N LEU A 9 8.45 11.34 -13.06
CA LEU A 9 7.03 11.24 -13.40
C LEU A 9 6.36 12.60 -13.52
N GLN A 10 6.78 13.59 -12.74
CA GLN A 10 6.29 14.97 -12.88
C GLN A 10 6.76 15.61 -14.19
N ALA A 11 7.96 15.26 -14.68
CA ALA A 11 8.50 15.79 -15.92
C ALA A 11 7.90 15.13 -17.18
N VAL A 12 7.78 13.80 -17.17
CA VAL A 12 7.32 13.01 -18.33
C VAL A 12 5.78 12.90 -18.36
N GLY A 13 5.14 12.96 -17.19
CA GLY A 13 3.74 12.60 -17.01
C GLY A 13 3.55 11.09 -16.95
N GLY A 14 2.45 10.67 -16.32
CA GLY A 14 2.08 9.26 -16.16
C GLY A 14 2.01 8.81 -14.71
N LEU A 15 1.74 7.52 -14.54
CA LEU A 15 1.68 6.86 -13.24
C LEU A 15 2.83 5.87 -13.14
N TRP A 16 3.39 5.74 -11.94
CA TRP A 16 4.39 4.72 -11.67
C TRP A 16 3.74 3.34 -11.70
N GLU A 17 4.43 2.38 -12.31
CA GLU A 17 4.12 0.97 -12.22
C GLU A 17 5.37 0.26 -11.71
N ASP A 18 5.21 -0.61 -10.73
CA ASP A 18 6.31 -1.26 -10.04
C ASP A 18 6.92 -2.36 -10.93
N PRO A 19 8.16 -2.20 -11.43
CA PRO A 19 8.76 -3.19 -12.29
C PRO A 19 9.17 -4.47 -11.55
N GLU A 20 9.30 -4.42 -10.22
CA GLU A 20 9.76 -5.55 -9.39
C GLU A 20 8.60 -6.31 -8.75
N PHE A 21 7.42 -5.71 -8.68
CA PHE A 21 6.22 -6.31 -8.08
C PHE A 21 4.98 -6.01 -8.95
N PRO A 22 4.94 -6.55 -10.18
CA PRO A 22 3.91 -6.21 -11.16
C PRO A 22 2.53 -6.72 -10.72
N PRO A 23 1.43 -6.17 -11.25
CA PRO A 23 0.06 -6.61 -10.96
C PRO A 23 -0.29 -7.95 -11.65
N GLU A 24 0.56 -8.96 -11.48
CA GLU A 24 0.48 -10.27 -12.10
C GLU A 24 0.36 -11.38 -11.03
N PRO A 25 -0.13 -12.59 -11.39
CA PRO A 25 -0.26 -13.69 -10.43
C PRO A 25 1.02 -14.05 -9.67
N SER A 26 2.19 -13.83 -10.28
CA SER A 26 3.51 -14.05 -9.67
C SER A 26 3.75 -13.21 -8.41
N SER A 27 3.08 -12.07 -8.27
CA SER A 27 3.18 -11.20 -7.10
C SER A 27 2.28 -11.62 -5.94
N LEU A 28 1.45 -12.65 -6.14
CA LEU A 28 0.43 -13.07 -5.16
C LEU A 28 0.65 -14.47 -4.64
N THR A 29 1.16 -15.36 -5.48
CA THR A 29 1.37 -16.74 -5.09
C THR A 29 2.50 -17.36 -5.87
N TYR A 30 3.24 -18.24 -5.20
CA TYR A 30 4.22 -19.12 -5.82
C TYR A 30 3.56 -20.35 -6.48
N GLU A 31 2.28 -20.60 -6.20
CA GLU A 31 1.52 -21.69 -6.79
C GLU A 31 0.86 -21.24 -8.10
N ASP A 32 0.81 -22.11 -9.11
CA ASP A 32 0.04 -21.86 -10.33
C ASP A 32 -1.46 -21.97 -10.05
N ARG A 33 -2.01 -20.94 -9.41
CA ARG A 33 -3.44 -20.76 -9.24
C ARG A 33 -3.90 -19.92 -10.41
N SER A 34 -4.66 -20.53 -11.30
CA SER A 34 -5.36 -19.93 -12.45
C SER A 34 -6.36 -18.82 -12.09
N ILE A 35 -6.34 -18.32 -10.85
CA ILE A 35 -7.08 -17.17 -10.38
C ILE A 35 -6.25 -15.94 -10.77
N LYS A 36 -6.75 -15.19 -11.75
CA LYS A 36 -6.29 -13.83 -12.01
C LYS A 36 -7.12 -12.88 -11.14
N PRO A 37 -6.64 -12.45 -9.97
CA PRO A 37 -7.27 -11.32 -9.32
C PRO A 37 -7.14 -10.12 -10.26
N ASN A 38 -8.26 -9.46 -10.48
CA ASN A 38 -8.26 -8.23 -11.25
C ASN A 38 -7.62 -7.18 -10.36
N ALA A 39 -6.36 -6.84 -10.60
CA ALA A 39 -5.76 -5.69 -9.95
C ALA A 39 -6.36 -4.41 -10.55
N ARG A 40 -6.76 -3.45 -9.72
CA ARG A 40 -7.15 -2.11 -10.17
C ARG A 40 -6.41 -1.04 -9.40
N LYS A 41 -6.26 0.11 -10.04
CA LYS A 41 -5.72 1.30 -9.38
C LYS A 41 -6.71 1.79 -8.36
N TYR A 42 -6.17 2.29 -7.26
CA TYR A 42 -6.97 2.57 -6.10
C TYR A 42 -8.01 3.70 -6.33
N TYR A 43 -7.65 4.78 -7.01
CA TYR A 43 -8.60 5.88 -7.28
C TYR A 43 -9.83 5.43 -8.11
N GLU A 44 -9.75 4.29 -8.79
CA GLU A 44 -10.87 3.72 -9.55
C GLU A 44 -11.91 3.01 -8.66
N LEU A 45 -11.54 2.71 -7.40
CA LEU A 45 -12.40 2.01 -6.45
C LEU A 45 -13.29 2.97 -5.66
N HIS A 46 -12.76 4.13 -5.28
CA HIS A 46 -13.47 5.12 -4.48
C HIS A 46 -13.14 6.55 -4.91
N GLU A 47 -14.17 7.33 -5.24
CA GLU A 47 -14.04 8.73 -5.70
C GLU A 47 -13.39 9.65 -4.64
N LYS A 48 -13.59 9.34 -3.35
CA LYS A 48 -13.02 10.07 -2.20
C LYS A 48 -11.88 9.32 -1.54
N ALA A 49 -11.08 8.67 -2.38
CA ALA A 49 -9.91 7.90 -1.98
C ALA A 49 -8.85 8.78 -1.30
N PHE A 50 -8.43 8.42 -0.10
CA PHE A 50 -7.27 9.01 0.55
C PHE A 50 -6.29 7.95 1.07
N PHE A 51 -5.05 8.38 1.36
CA PHE A 51 -3.98 7.50 1.81
C PHE A 51 -4.14 7.14 3.28
N LEU A 52 -4.05 8.15 4.14
CA LEU A 52 -4.07 8.04 5.60
C LEU A 52 -4.68 9.33 6.18
N THR A 53 -5.67 9.24 7.06
CA THR A 53 -6.24 10.39 7.79
C THR A 53 -5.87 10.33 9.27
N ASP A 54 -5.33 11.44 9.81
CA ASP A 54 -5.14 11.65 11.26
C ASP A 54 -4.37 10.56 12.04
N GLY A 55 -3.48 9.84 11.35
CA GLY A 55 -2.60 8.84 11.94
C GLY A 55 -3.17 7.43 11.80
N VAL A 56 -2.49 6.46 12.40
CA VAL A 56 -2.85 5.04 12.25
C VAL A 56 -3.66 4.62 13.46
N SER A 57 -4.93 4.26 13.25
CA SER A 57 -5.77 3.66 14.29
C SER A 57 -5.92 2.15 14.06
N LYS A 58 -6.08 1.43 15.18
CA LYS A 58 -6.37 -0.02 15.16
C LYS A 58 -7.71 -0.32 14.48
N SER A 59 -8.66 0.62 14.52
CA SER A 59 -9.96 0.49 13.85
C SER A 59 -9.85 0.36 12.34
N ASP A 60 -8.72 0.78 11.76
CA ASP A 60 -8.59 0.96 10.31
C ASP A 60 -8.08 -0.32 9.62
N ILE A 61 -8.12 -1.48 10.30
CA ILE A 61 -7.47 -2.69 9.82
C ILE A 61 -8.44 -3.87 9.87
N ILE A 62 -8.93 -4.24 8.69
CA ILE A 62 -9.62 -5.51 8.43
C ILE A 62 -8.64 -6.37 7.63
N GLN A 63 -8.17 -7.47 8.22
CA GLN A 63 -7.08 -8.32 7.72
C GLN A 63 -7.33 -9.00 6.35
N GLY A 64 -8.58 -9.25 5.95
CA GLY A 64 -8.86 -9.97 4.71
C GLY A 64 -8.49 -11.46 4.76
N GLU A 65 -8.18 -12.06 3.60
CA GLU A 65 -8.14 -13.53 3.41
C GLU A 65 -6.73 -14.17 3.52
N LEU A 66 -5.67 -13.39 3.79
CA LEU A 66 -4.28 -13.88 3.70
C LEU A 66 -3.82 -14.75 4.89
N GLY A 67 -4.51 -14.66 6.04
CA GLY A 67 -4.12 -15.40 7.25
C GLY A 67 -2.85 -14.86 7.95
N ASP A 68 -2.42 -13.66 7.60
CA ASP A 68 -1.28 -12.91 8.12
C ASP A 68 -1.55 -12.17 9.45
N CYS A 69 -2.33 -12.77 10.36
CA CYS A 69 -2.81 -12.06 11.56
C CYS A 69 -1.66 -11.64 12.49
N TRP A 70 -0.56 -12.39 12.42
CA TRP A 70 0.70 -12.12 13.09
C TRP A 70 1.35 -10.81 12.64
N PHE A 71 1.23 -10.46 11.35
CA PHE A 71 1.73 -9.21 10.80
C PHE A 71 0.91 -8.06 11.37
N TRP A 72 -0.40 -8.09 11.16
CA TRP A 72 -1.29 -7.03 11.64
C TRP A 72 -1.30 -6.85 13.15
N ALA A 73 -1.19 -7.93 13.94
CA ALA A 73 -1.01 -7.83 15.39
C ALA A 73 0.26 -7.04 15.77
N SER A 74 1.34 -7.22 15.01
CA SER A 74 2.60 -6.48 15.19
C SER A 74 2.43 -4.99 14.80
N VAL A 75 1.75 -4.72 13.68
CA VAL A 75 1.46 -3.35 13.22
C VAL A 75 0.60 -2.59 14.23
N VAL A 76 -0.47 -3.20 14.72
CA VAL A 76 -1.33 -2.61 15.76
C VAL A 76 -0.55 -2.33 17.05
N THR A 77 0.42 -3.18 17.40
CA THR A 77 1.26 -2.95 18.58
C THR A 77 2.08 -1.66 18.43
N ILE A 78 2.72 -1.46 17.27
CA ILE A 78 3.54 -0.26 17.00
C ILE A 78 2.70 0.98 16.70
N ALA A 79 1.43 0.83 16.29
CA ALA A 79 0.51 1.94 16.00
C ALA A 79 0.35 2.92 17.18
N HIS A 80 0.48 2.43 18.42
CA HIS A 80 0.44 3.27 19.64
C HIS A 80 1.60 4.27 19.73
N SER A 81 2.66 4.09 18.94
CA SER A 81 3.81 4.98 18.89
C SER A 81 3.82 5.76 17.58
N ARG A 82 3.28 6.99 17.60
CA ARG A 82 3.32 7.90 16.46
C ARG A 82 4.72 8.01 15.84
N ARG A 83 5.76 8.12 16.68
CA ARG A 83 7.16 8.20 16.22
C ARG A 83 7.60 6.98 15.43
N LEU A 84 7.17 5.78 15.82
CA LEU A 84 7.49 4.55 15.08
C LEU A 84 6.67 4.49 13.79
N MET A 85 5.38 4.83 13.85
CA MET A 85 4.53 4.85 12.66
C MET A 85 4.99 5.85 11.61
N GLU A 86 5.40 7.06 11.98
CA GLU A 86 5.97 8.05 11.06
C GLU A 86 7.29 7.57 10.43
N ARG A 87 7.99 6.66 11.10
CA ARG A 87 9.20 6.04 10.55
C ARG A 87 8.86 4.94 9.54
N VAL A 88 7.83 4.15 9.79
CA VAL A 88 7.36 3.04 8.94
C VAL A 88 6.55 3.54 7.74
N ILE A 89 5.70 4.53 7.96
CA ILE A 89 4.85 5.19 6.96
C ILE A 89 5.25 6.67 6.92
N PRO A 90 6.22 7.05 6.06
CA PRO A 90 6.64 8.44 5.96
C PRO A 90 5.48 9.35 5.55
N SER A 91 5.41 10.55 6.12
CA SER A 91 4.44 11.57 5.74
C SER A 91 4.69 12.11 4.33
N GLY A 92 3.72 12.88 3.82
CA GLY A 92 3.82 13.56 2.52
C GLY A 92 3.34 12.74 1.33
N GLN A 93 2.59 11.66 1.57
CA GLN A 93 2.01 10.79 0.55
C GLN A 93 0.51 11.07 0.45
N TYR A 94 0.01 11.29 -0.76
CA TYR A 94 -1.37 11.73 -1.00
C TYR A 94 -1.94 11.12 -2.27
N ILE A 95 -3.26 10.96 -2.30
CA ILE A 95 -3.99 10.39 -3.45
C ILE A 95 -4.84 11.42 -4.18
N ALA A 96 -5.39 12.45 -3.50
CA ALA A 96 -6.37 13.32 -4.16
C ALA A 96 -6.35 14.83 -3.85
N GLU A 97 -5.49 15.38 -2.98
CA GLU A 97 -5.74 16.77 -2.51
C GLU A 97 -4.55 17.75 -2.49
N LYS A 98 -3.29 17.28 -2.61
CA LYS A 98 -2.11 18.13 -2.29
C LYS A 98 -0.93 18.07 -3.26
N SER A 99 -0.96 17.15 -4.23
CA SER A 99 0.11 16.90 -5.20
C SER A 99 -0.48 16.20 -6.42
N PRO A 100 0.10 16.32 -7.64
CA PRO A 100 -0.23 15.38 -8.70
C PRO A 100 -0.11 13.96 -8.16
N TYR A 101 -1.17 13.18 -8.35
CA TYR A 101 -1.18 11.76 -8.04
C TYR A 101 -0.31 11.03 -9.07
N LEU A 102 0.68 10.27 -8.59
CA LEU A 102 1.71 9.63 -9.41
C LEU A 102 1.69 8.10 -9.28
N GLY A 103 0.75 7.54 -8.53
CA GLY A 103 0.63 6.08 -8.36
C GLY A 103 1.80 5.42 -7.65
N VAL A 104 2.61 6.14 -6.87
CA VAL A 104 3.75 5.58 -6.11
C VAL A 104 3.68 5.91 -4.63
N PHE A 105 3.84 4.88 -3.80
CA PHE A 105 3.82 4.94 -2.35
C PHE A 105 5.10 4.34 -1.79
N ARG A 106 5.51 4.80 -0.61
CA ARG A 106 6.70 4.36 0.09
C ARG A 106 6.41 3.95 1.52
N PHE A 107 7.08 2.89 1.93
CA PHE A 107 7.08 2.38 3.29
C PHE A 107 8.50 2.04 3.70
N ARG A 108 8.73 1.91 5.00
CA ARG A 108 10.05 1.55 5.52
C ARG A 108 9.95 0.37 6.47
N PHE A 109 10.74 -0.65 6.18
CA PHE A 109 10.87 -1.84 7.01
C PHE A 109 12.28 -1.93 7.58
N TRP A 110 12.39 -2.47 8.78
CA TRP A 110 13.68 -2.74 9.40
C TRP A 110 14.10 -4.17 9.09
N GLN A 111 15.14 -4.33 8.29
CA GLN A 111 15.61 -5.63 7.83
C GLN A 111 17.12 -5.72 8.10
N PHE A 112 17.55 -6.75 8.82
CA PHE A 112 18.97 -7.05 9.10
C PHE A 112 19.80 -5.85 9.61
N GLY A 113 19.21 -4.99 10.44
CA GLY A 113 19.92 -3.86 11.06
C GLY A 113 19.92 -2.57 10.22
N ILE A 114 19.19 -2.52 9.10
CA ILE A 114 19.07 -1.35 8.25
C ILE A 114 17.60 -1.03 7.92
N TRP A 115 17.30 0.24 7.69
CA TRP A 115 15.99 0.66 7.18
C TRP A 115 15.99 0.53 5.67
N MET A 116 15.08 -0.31 5.16
CA MET A 116 14.82 -0.49 3.75
C MET A 116 13.59 0.32 3.37
N GLU A 117 13.71 1.16 2.34
CA GLU A 117 12.57 1.88 1.77
C GLU A 117 12.02 1.07 0.61
N ILE A 118 10.76 0.65 0.74
CA ILE A 118 10.05 -0.16 -0.26
C ILE A 118 9.04 0.73 -0.95
N LEU A 119 9.08 0.71 -2.28
CA LEU A 119 8.14 1.44 -3.14
C LEU A 119 7.15 0.44 -3.74
N VAL A 120 5.88 0.84 -3.76
CA VAL A 120 4.79 0.08 -4.37
C VAL A 120 3.87 1.01 -5.15
N ASP A 121 3.36 0.50 -6.27
CA ASP A 121 2.23 1.14 -6.95
C ASP A 121 0.90 0.78 -6.25
N ASP A 122 -0.20 1.37 -6.69
CA ASP A 122 -1.52 1.16 -6.08
C ASP A 122 -2.43 0.21 -6.85
N TYR A 123 -1.87 -0.68 -7.67
CA TYR A 123 -2.62 -1.83 -8.16
C TYR A 123 -2.88 -2.81 -7.02
N LEU A 124 -4.15 -2.95 -6.62
CA LEU A 124 -4.54 -3.81 -5.50
C LEU A 124 -5.43 -4.98 -5.96
N PRO A 125 -5.22 -6.20 -5.42
CA PRO A 125 -6.01 -7.38 -5.78
C PRO A 125 -7.48 -7.25 -5.36
N ILE A 126 -8.39 -7.47 -6.32
CA ILE A 126 -9.83 -7.31 -6.13
C ILE A 126 -10.59 -8.55 -6.60
N ARG A 127 -11.64 -8.90 -5.86
CA ARG A 127 -12.64 -9.90 -6.24
C ARG A 127 -14.03 -9.33 -6.02
N ASN A 128 -14.88 -9.44 -7.04
CA ASN A 128 -16.25 -8.92 -6.99
C ASN A 128 -16.34 -7.43 -6.60
N GLY A 129 -15.38 -6.62 -7.05
CA GLY A 129 -15.34 -5.18 -6.77
C GLY A 129 -14.87 -4.81 -5.35
N GLN A 130 -14.39 -5.77 -4.55
CA GLN A 130 -13.84 -5.54 -3.21
C GLN A 130 -12.39 -6.02 -3.09
N LEU A 131 -11.60 -5.31 -2.29
CA LEU A 131 -10.27 -5.74 -1.86
C LEU A 131 -10.35 -7.11 -1.17
N ILE A 132 -9.45 -8.02 -1.51
CA ILE A 132 -9.43 -9.39 -0.94
C ILE A 132 -8.51 -9.55 0.28
N TYR A 133 -7.53 -8.66 0.41
CA TYR A 133 -6.61 -8.64 1.54
C TYR A 133 -6.92 -7.47 2.48
N ALA A 134 -5.93 -6.97 3.21
CA ALA A 134 -6.17 -5.98 4.22
C ALA A 134 -6.80 -4.70 3.65
N ARG A 135 -7.71 -4.12 4.41
CA ARG A 135 -8.42 -2.89 4.04
C ARG A 135 -8.85 -2.11 5.27
N SER A 136 -9.11 -0.82 5.10
CA SER A 136 -9.76 -0.03 6.14
C SER A 136 -11.25 -0.33 6.25
N GLU A 137 -11.78 -0.25 7.47
CA GLU A 137 -13.22 -0.30 7.73
C GLU A 137 -13.96 0.85 7.05
N ALA A 138 -13.34 2.04 6.96
CA ALA A 138 -13.90 3.19 6.26
C ALA A 138 -14.07 2.94 4.75
N GLY A 139 -13.30 2.01 4.19
CA GLY A 139 -13.38 1.60 2.78
C GLY A 139 -12.83 2.64 1.79
N ASN A 140 -12.47 3.85 2.22
CA ASN A 140 -11.81 4.90 1.41
C ASN A 140 -10.46 5.35 1.98
N GLU A 141 -9.88 4.56 2.89
CA GLU A 141 -8.53 4.71 3.45
C GLU A 141 -7.66 3.48 3.15
N PHE A 142 -6.51 3.69 2.50
CA PHE A 142 -5.82 2.62 1.77
C PHE A 142 -4.38 2.38 2.21
N TRP A 143 -3.88 3.13 3.18
CA TRP A 143 -2.61 2.79 3.81
C TRP A 143 -2.54 1.32 4.27
N PRO A 144 -3.60 0.65 4.78
CA PRO A 144 -3.46 -0.73 5.23
C PRO A 144 -3.16 -1.67 4.05
N SER A 145 -3.92 -1.53 2.96
CA SER A 145 -3.77 -2.36 1.75
C SER A 145 -2.41 -2.14 1.08
N LEU A 146 -1.99 -0.87 0.97
CA LEU A 146 -0.70 -0.52 0.38
C LEU A 146 0.47 -0.96 1.27
N PHE A 147 0.30 -0.93 2.58
CA PHE A 147 1.33 -1.35 3.53
C PHE A 147 1.52 -2.87 3.54
N GLU A 148 0.43 -3.64 3.49
CA GLU A 148 0.48 -5.10 3.31
C GLU A 148 1.18 -5.48 2.01
N LYS A 149 0.82 -4.81 0.91
CA LYS A 149 1.47 -4.99 -0.38
C LYS A 149 2.96 -4.74 -0.32
N ALA A 150 3.38 -3.66 0.34
CA ALA A 150 4.80 -3.34 0.51
C ALA A 150 5.55 -4.33 1.41
N PHE A 151 4.85 -5.03 2.30
CA PHE A 151 5.43 -6.11 3.11
C PHE A 151 5.47 -7.46 2.37
N ALA A 152 4.54 -7.69 1.44
CA ALA A 152 4.52 -8.87 0.58
C ALA A 152 5.60 -8.85 -0.51
N LYS A 153 6.01 -7.65 -0.94
CA LYS A 153 7.16 -7.41 -1.82
C LYS A 153 8.49 -7.67 -1.10
#